data_AF-A0AAD2GW15-F1
#
_entry.id   AF-A0AAD2GW15-F1
#
_cell.length_a   1.000
_cell.length_b   1.000
_cell.length_c   1.000
_cell.angle_alpha   90.00
_cell.angle_beta   90.00
_cell.angle_gamma   90.00
#
_symmetry.space_group_name_H-M   'P 1'
#
loop_
_entity.id
_entity.type
_entity.pdbx_description
1 polymer ?
#
loop_
_entity_poly.entity_id
_entity_poly.type
_entity_poly.pdbx_seq_one_letter_code
_entity_poly.pdbx_strand_id
1 'polypeptide(L)'
;MTDLLYLVFAVYYLVRICIDCLTLLHTMNPSTIVFAKGVANVGIGLILFWKPVLLYESSATKALSALTGLGMTNSSIAPGFNHSIACLVASVGLGSVVAARSGPAALPAILAMTSACTVLSLITCAFAPVAWGVGSATLLLGGLVNAIFSLGLYLAEPRLLRF
;
A
#
# COMPACT_ATOMS: atom_id res chain seq x y z
N MET A 1 -10.91 -10.16 27.71
CA MET A 1 -9.57 -10.83 27.70
C MET A 1 -9.27 -11.49 26.35
N THR A 2 -10.28 -11.94 25.61
CA THR A 2 -10.18 -12.48 24.24
C THR A 2 -9.70 -11.45 23.21
N ASP A 3 -10.19 -10.20 23.24
CA ASP A 3 -9.86 -9.19 22.21
C ASP A 3 -8.38 -8.77 22.20
N LEU A 4 -7.74 -8.71 23.38
CA LEU A 4 -6.32 -8.40 23.49
C LEU A 4 -5.44 -9.51 22.90
N LEU A 5 -5.84 -10.77 23.09
CA LEU A 5 -5.12 -11.91 22.52
C LEU A 5 -5.24 -11.91 20.98
N TYR A 6 -6.45 -11.68 20.45
CA TYR A 6 -6.66 -11.55 19.00
C TYR A 6 -5.87 -10.39 18.40
N LEU A 7 -5.78 -9.26 19.10
CA LEU A 7 -5.01 -8.10 18.67
C LEU A 7 -3.52 -8.41 18.59
N VAL A 8 -2.96 -9.05 19.62
CA VAL A 8 -1.55 -9.46 19.67
C VAL A 8 -1.23 -10.46 18.56
N PHE A 9 -2.09 -11.46 18.35
CA PHE A 9 -1.94 -12.41 17.24
C PHE A 9 -2.03 -11.71 15.88
N ALA A 10 -2.98 -10.80 15.68
CA ALA A 10 -3.12 -10.07 14.43
C ALA A 10 -1.89 -9.22 14.12
N VAL A 11 -1.34 -8.49 15.10
CA VAL A 11 -0.10 -7.71 14.96
C VAL A 11 1.08 -8.62 14.63
N TYR A 12 1.23 -9.72 15.36
CA TYR A 12 2.30 -10.68 15.12
C TYR A 12 2.25 -11.26 13.70
N TYR A 13 1.06 -11.66 13.23
CA TYR A 13 0.88 -12.15 11.86
C TYR A 13 1.13 -11.07 10.81
N LEU A 14 0.67 -9.84 11.02
CA LEU A 14 0.92 -8.72 10.11
C LEU A 14 2.42 -8.42 10.00
N VAL A 15 3.12 -8.33 11.13
CA VAL A 15 4.57 -8.10 11.17
C VAL A 15 5.31 -9.24 10.50
N ARG A 16 4.90 -10.49 10.75
CA ARG A 16 5.53 -11.67 10.14
C ARG A 16 5.32 -11.71 8.63
N ILE A 17 4.11 -11.44 8.14
CA ILE A 17 3.82 -11.32 6.70
C ILE A 17 4.67 -10.20 6.08
N CYS A 18 4.81 -9.05 6.74
CA CYS A 18 5.65 -7.97 6.27
C CYS A 18 7.13 -8.37 6.16
N ILE A 19 7.66 -9.09 7.16
CA ILE A 19 9.03 -9.59 7.16
C ILE A 19 9.23 -10.62 6.05
N ASP A 20 8.34 -11.61 5.95
CA ASP A 20 8.42 -12.67 4.93
C ASP A 20 8.34 -12.07 3.51
N CYS A 21 7.44 -11.10 3.30
CA CYS A 21 7.37 -10.32 2.05
C CYS A 21 8.67 -9.55 1.79
N LEU A 22 9.23 -8.87 2.80
CA LEU A 22 10.44 -8.08 2.62
C LEU A 22 11.65 -8.97 2.29
N THR A 23 11.77 -10.13 2.94
CA THR A 23 12.80 -11.13 2.65
C THR A 23 12.65 -11.66 1.23
N LEU A 24 11.43 -11.98 0.80
CA LEU A 24 11.15 -12.39 -0.57
C LEU A 24 11.56 -11.29 -1.57
N LEU A 25 11.13 -10.06 -1.34
CA LEU A 25 11.43 -8.92 -2.21
C LEU A 25 12.93 -8.66 -2.32
N HIS A 26 13.68 -8.75 -1.22
CA HIS A 26 15.14 -8.58 -1.23
C HIS A 26 15.85 -9.57 -2.16
N THR A 27 15.34 -10.79 -2.32
CA THR A 27 15.94 -11.80 -3.21
C THR A 27 15.55 -11.64 -4.68
N MET A 28 14.60 -10.76 -5.00
CA MET A 28 14.10 -10.57 -6.35
C MET A 28 14.87 -9.50 -7.09
N ASN A 29 14.93 -9.61 -8.42
CA ASN A 29 15.44 -8.55 -9.26
C ASN A 29 14.56 -7.28 -9.11
N PRO A 30 15.14 -6.07 -9.08
CA PRO A 30 14.39 -4.81 -8.92
C PRO A 30 13.25 -4.63 -9.94
N SER A 31 13.48 -4.99 -11.21
CA SER A 31 12.44 -4.94 -12.24
C SER A 31 11.29 -5.92 -11.97
N THR A 32 11.56 -7.08 -11.39
CA THR A 32 10.52 -8.05 -11.01
C THR A 32 9.68 -7.52 -9.85
N ILE A 33 10.31 -6.85 -8.87
CA ILE A 33 9.60 -6.18 -7.77
C ILE A 33 8.64 -5.13 -8.32
N VAL A 34 9.12 -4.26 -9.20
CA VAL A 34 8.30 -3.20 -9.82
C VAL A 34 7.19 -3.79 -10.68
N PHE A 35 7.46 -4.85 -11.45
CA PHE A 35 6.45 -5.55 -12.24
C PHE A 35 5.36 -6.16 -11.35
N ALA A 36 5.74 -6.89 -10.30
CA ALA A 36 4.81 -7.51 -9.37
C ALA A 36 3.94 -6.47 -8.66
N LYS A 37 4.55 -5.36 -8.21
CA LYS A 37 3.81 -4.20 -7.67
C LYS A 37 2.82 -3.65 -8.68
N GLY A 38 3.24 -3.49 -9.93
CA GLY A 38 2.41 -2.97 -11.01
C GLY A 38 1.17 -3.82 -11.24
N VAL A 39 1.35 -5.14 -11.37
CA VAL A 39 0.26 -6.11 -11.51
C VAL A 39 -0.67 -6.08 -10.29
N ALA A 40 -0.12 -6.04 -9.08
CA ALA A 40 -0.91 -5.95 -7.85
C ALA A 40 -1.76 -4.67 -7.81
N ASN A 41 -1.19 -3.52 -8.15
CA ASN A 41 -1.90 -2.24 -8.23
C ASN A 41 -3.03 -2.28 -9.28
N VAL A 42 -2.80 -2.86 -10.47
CA VAL A 42 -3.86 -3.04 -11.47
C VAL A 42 -4.99 -3.89 -10.89
N GLY A 43 -4.66 -5.01 -10.23
CA GLY A 43 -5.64 -5.86 -9.55
C GLY A 43 -6.44 -5.12 -8.47
N ILE A 44 -5.77 -4.35 -7.62
CA ILE A 44 -6.41 -3.52 -6.58
C ILE A 44 -7.34 -2.48 -7.22
N GLY A 45 -6.90 -1.81 -8.29
CA GLY A 45 -7.71 -0.86 -9.04
C GLY A 45 -8.99 -1.50 -9.58
N LEU A 46 -8.88 -2.70 -10.17
CA LEU A 46 -10.03 -3.47 -10.64
C LEU A 46 -10.97 -3.89 -9.50
N ILE A 47 -10.43 -4.31 -8.36
CA ILE A 47 -11.24 -4.63 -7.17
C ILE A 47 -11.97 -3.38 -6.65
N LEU A 48 -11.30 -2.23 -6.58
CA LEU A 48 -11.92 -0.96 -6.19
C LEU A 48 -13.01 -0.53 -7.16
N PHE A 49 -12.83 -0.79 -8.45
CA PHE A 49 -13.80 -0.46 -9.48
C PHE A 49 -15.10 -1.27 -9.30
N TRP A 50 -15.00 -2.58 -9.09
CA TRP A 50 -16.18 -3.44 -9.01
C TRP A 50 -16.76 -3.60 -7.60
N LYS A 51 -15.90 -3.76 -6.58
CA LYS A 51 -16.29 -4.09 -5.20
C LYS A 51 -15.32 -3.47 -4.18
N PRO A 52 -15.35 -2.15 -3.95
CA PRO A 52 -14.46 -1.47 -3.01
C PRO A 52 -14.60 -1.95 -1.56
N VAL A 53 -15.78 -2.48 -1.18
CA VAL A 53 -16.03 -3.15 0.11
C VAL A 53 -14.96 -4.19 0.45
N LEU A 54 -14.48 -4.96 -0.54
CA LEU A 54 -13.53 -6.05 -0.30
C LEU A 54 -12.19 -5.53 0.26
N LEU A 55 -11.80 -4.31 -0.07
CA LEU A 55 -10.57 -3.69 0.41
C LEU A 55 -10.82 -2.87 1.67
N TYR A 56 -11.89 -2.07 1.68
CA TYR A 56 -12.17 -1.17 2.80
C TYR A 56 -12.61 -1.89 4.06
N GLU A 57 -13.30 -3.03 3.93
CA GLU A 57 -13.78 -3.83 5.05
C GLU A 57 -13.01 -5.16 5.20
N SER A 58 -11.81 -5.24 4.62
CA SER A 58 -10.94 -6.40 4.74
C SER A 58 -10.55 -6.65 6.20
N SER A 59 -10.18 -7.89 6.53
CA SER A 59 -9.70 -8.25 7.87
C SER A 59 -8.48 -7.44 8.28
N ALA A 60 -7.57 -7.14 7.34
CA ALA A 60 -6.39 -6.31 7.57
C ALA A 60 -6.79 -4.86 7.93
N THR A 61 -7.74 -4.27 7.19
CA THR A 61 -8.22 -2.91 7.47
C THR A 61 -8.94 -2.83 8.82
N LYS A 62 -9.75 -3.84 9.14
CA LYS A 62 -10.42 -3.96 10.45
C LYS A 62 -9.42 -4.09 11.59
N ALA A 63 -8.40 -4.93 11.43
CA ALA A 63 -7.33 -5.08 12.41
C ALA A 63 -6.56 -3.77 12.62
N LEU A 64 -6.20 -3.07 11.53
CA LEU A 64 -5.53 -1.77 11.63
C LEU A 64 -6.41 -0.70 12.27
N SER A 65 -7.71 -0.67 11.97
CA SER A 65 -8.67 0.23 12.61
C SER A 65 -8.74 -0.02 14.11
N ALA A 66 -8.84 -1.29 14.53
CA ALA A 66 -8.83 -1.66 15.94
C ALA A 66 -7.50 -1.32 16.64
N LEU A 67 -6.37 -1.45 15.94
CA LEU A 67 -5.04 -1.16 16.47
C LEU A 67 -4.74 0.32 16.64
N THR A 68 -5.18 1.13 15.68
CA THR A 68 -4.79 2.54 15.58
C THR A 68 -5.88 3.50 16.01
N GLY A 69 -7.12 3.02 16.17
CA GLY A 69 -8.30 3.86 16.38
C GLY A 69 -8.73 4.64 15.13
N LEU A 70 -8.07 4.44 13.98
CA LEU A 70 -8.44 5.10 12.73
C LEU A 70 -9.78 4.59 12.22
N GLY A 71 -10.58 5.49 11.66
CA GLY A 71 -11.86 5.14 11.04
C GLY A 71 -11.70 4.20 9.84
N MET A 72 -12.72 3.37 9.60
CA MET A 72 -12.82 2.59 8.37
C MET A 72 -13.42 3.44 7.25
N THR A 73 -12.95 3.22 6.02
CA THR A 73 -13.54 3.87 4.85
C THR A 73 -14.89 3.24 4.51
N ASN A 74 -15.94 4.03 4.39
CA ASN A 74 -17.23 3.53 3.93
C ASN A 74 -17.34 3.63 2.41
N SER A 75 -17.46 2.48 1.76
CA SER A 75 -17.55 2.34 0.30
C SER A 75 -18.80 2.94 -0.33
N SER A 76 -19.86 3.18 0.45
CA SER A 76 -21.17 3.64 -0.05
C SER A 76 -21.32 5.17 -0.06
N ILE A 77 -20.43 5.90 0.61
CA ILE A 77 -20.57 7.36 0.79
C ILE A 77 -20.24 8.14 -0.48
N ALA A 78 -19.24 7.69 -1.25
CA ALA A 78 -18.73 8.44 -2.41
C ALA A 78 -18.33 7.49 -3.57
N PRO A 79 -19.30 6.90 -4.29
CA PRO A 79 -19.03 5.92 -5.34
C PRO A 79 -18.18 6.48 -6.49
N GLY A 80 -18.38 7.74 -6.86
CA GLY A 80 -17.57 8.41 -7.89
C GLY A 80 -16.11 8.62 -7.46
N PHE A 81 -15.89 8.96 -6.18
CA PHE A 81 -14.54 9.07 -5.62
C PHE A 81 -13.81 7.73 -5.62
N ASN A 82 -14.51 6.64 -5.27
CA ASN A 82 -13.94 5.28 -5.31
C ASN A 82 -13.55 4.87 -6.74
N HIS A 83 -14.35 5.22 -7.75
CA HIS A 83 -14.00 5.00 -9.16
C HIS A 83 -12.78 5.81 -9.59
N SER A 84 -12.67 7.08 -9.15
CA SER A 84 -11.48 7.89 -9.42
C SER A 84 -10.22 7.28 -8.81
N ILE A 85 -10.29 6.78 -7.56
CA ILE A 85 -9.18 6.07 -6.93
C ILE A 85 -8.85 4.79 -7.70
N ALA A 86 -9.86 4.01 -8.10
CA ALA A 86 -9.66 2.79 -8.89
C ALA A 86 -8.87 3.08 -10.18
N CYS A 87 -9.26 4.11 -10.93
CA CYS A 87 -8.59 4.55 -12.13
C CYS A 87 -7.14 5.00 -11.87
N LEU A 88 -6.91 5.79 -10.81
CA LEU A 88 -5.56 6.24 -10.43
C LEU A 88 -4.65 5.07 -10.06
N VAL A 89 -5.12 4.17 -9.20
CA VAL A 89 -4.36 3.01 -8.74
C VAL A 89 -4.04 2.06 -9.91
N ALA A 90 -5.01 1.82 -10.80
CA ALA A 90 -4.79 1.02 -12.00
C ALA A 90 -3.79 1.67 -12.97
N SER A 91 -3.87 3.00 -13.16
CA SER A 91 -2.96 3.74 -14.04
C SER A 91 -1.53 3.73 -13.50
N VAL A 92 -1.34 3.94 -12.20
CA VAL A 92 -0.04 3.80 -11.53
C VAL A 92 0.49 2.38 -11.64
N GLY A 93 -0.38 1.38 -11.50
CA GLY A 93 -0.02 -0.02 -11.69
C GLY A 93 0.48 -0.31 -13.10
N LEU A 94 -0.26 0.15 -14.13
CA LEU A 94 0.12 -0.02 -15.53
C LEU A 94 1.44 0.70 -15.84
N GLY A 95 1.60 1.95 -15.37
CA GLY A 95 2.86 2.68 -15.49
C GLY A 95 4.04 1.94 -14.85
N SER A 96 3.83 1.27 -13.71
CA SER A 96 4.85 0.43 -13.08
C SER A 96 5.19 -0.81 -13.92
N VAL A 97 4.18 -1.48 -14.51
CA VAL A 97 4.39 -2.63 -15.42
C VAL A 97 5.24 -2.21 -16.63
N VAL A 98 4.95 -1.05 -17.21
CA VAL A 98 5.72 -0.51 -18.33
C VAL A 98 7.14 -0.14 -17.88
N ALA A 99 7.29 0.57 -16.76
CA ALA A 99 8.58 0.97 -16.21
C ALA A 99 9.51 -0.24 -15.93
N ALA A 100 8.96 -1.34 -15.44
CA ALA A 100 9.72 -2.58 -15.22
C ALA A 100 10.38 -3.12 -16.52
N ARG A 101 9.76 -2.87 -17.68
CA ARG A 101 10.25 -3.29 -19.00
C ARG A 101 11.15 -2.25 -19.67
N SER A 102 11.07 -0.99 -19.26
CA SER A 102 11.87 0.12 -19.80
C SER A 102 13.33 0.14 -19.31
N GLY A 103 13.69 -0.75 -18.39
CA GLY A 103 15.05 -0.90 -17.88
C GLY A 103 15.35 -0.10 -16.60
N PRO A 104 16.59 -0.18 -16.09
CA PRO A 104 16.95 0.32 -14.75
C PRO A 104 16.74 1.83 -14.54
N ALA A 105 16.82 2.62 -15.62
CA ALA A 105 16.67 4.08 -15.55
C ALA A 105 15.28 4.54 -15.09
N ALA A 106 14.25 3.70 -15.22
CA ALA A 106 12.89 4.03 -14.77
C ALA A 106 12.67 3.75 -13.26
N LEU A 107 13.52 2.94 -12.64
CA LEU A 107 13.33 2.47 -11.26
C LEU A 107 13.41 3.58 -10.21
N PRO A 108 14.31 4.60 -10.30
CA PRO A 108 14.34 5.69 -9.33
C PRO A 108 13.02 6.45 -9.25
N ALA A 109 12.35 6.67 -10.39
CA ALA A 109 11.06 7.35 -10.44
C ALA A 109 9.96 6.53 -9.73
N ILE A 110 9.94 5.21 -9.94
CA ILE A 110 9.00 4.31 -9.25
C ILE A 110 9.25 4.29 -7.75
N LEU A 111 10.53 4.24 -7.33
CA LEU A 111 10.91 4.29 -5.93
C LEU A 111 10.43 5.59 -5.28
N ALA A 112 10.69 6.73 -5.92
CA ALA A 112 10.30 8.06 -5.43
C ALA A 112 8.78 8.24 -5.36
N MET A 113 8.04 7.78 -6.38
CA MET A 113 6.58 7.86 -6.37
C MET A 113 5.96 6.98 -5.25
N THR A 114 6.50 5.79 -5.06
CA THR A 114 6.03 4.85 -4.03
C THR A 114 6.37 5.35 -2.62
N SER A 115 7.55 5.94 -2.44
CA SER A 115 7.96 6.51 -1.15
C SER A 115 7.16 7.77 -0.83
N ALA A 116 6.88 8.62 -1.82
CA ALA A 116 6.01 9.78 -1.64
C ALA A 116 4.59 9.35 -1.19
N CYS A 117 4.02 8.32 -1.82
CA CYS A 117 2.72 7.78 -1.40
C CYS A 117 2.75 7.27 0.05
N THR A 118 3.84 6.58 0.43
CA THR A 118 4.06 6.11 1.81
C THR A 118 4.10 7.26 2.80
N VAL A 119 4.99 8.23 2.57
CA VAL A 119 5.22 9.37 3.47
C VAL A 119 3.95 10.19 3.61
N LEU A 120 3.28 10.52 2.51
CA LEU A 120 2.03 11.28 2.55
C LEU A 120 0.94 10.52 3.31
N SER A 121 0.79 9.22 3.09
CA SER A 121 -0.22 8.41 3.80
C SER A 121 0.04 8.39 5.32
N LEU A 122 1.31 8.21 5.72
CA LEU A 122 1.70 8.21 7.13
C LEU A 122 1.51 9.59 7.77
N ILE A 123 1.92 10.67 7.09
CA ILE A 123 1.71 12.04 7.55
C ILE A 123 0.21 12.34 7.71
N THR A 124 -0.62 11.97 6.74
CA THR A 124 -2.07 12.16 6.83
C THR A 124 -2.65 11.38 8.02
N CYS A 125 -2.25 10.12 8.22
CA CYS A 125 -2.77 9.32 9.33
C CYS A 125 -2.26 9.82 10.70
N ALA A 126 -1.06 10.39 10.77
CA ALA A 126 -0.47 10.85 12.03
C ALA A 126 -0.90 12.27 12.43
N PHE A 127 -1.09 13.17 11.46
CA PHE A 127 -1.25 14.60 11.73
C PHE A 127 -2.59 15.19 11.28
N ALA A 128 -3.35 14.52 10.42
CA ALA A 128 -4.63 15.09 10.00
C ALA A 128 -5.63 15.09 11.17
N PRO A 129 -6.32 16.20 11.44
CA PRO A 129 -7.36 16.24 12.46
C PRO A 129 -8.44 15.19 12.18
N VAL A 130 -8.89 14.48 13.21
CA VAL A 130 -9.96 13.47 13.11
C VAL A 130 -11.22 14.08 12.47
N ALA A 131 -11.51 15.35 12.75
CA ALA A 131 -12.63 16.09 12.18
C ALA A 131 -12.62 16.18 10.65
N TRP A 132 -11.45 16.05 10.00
CA TRP A 132 -11.36 16.07 8.54
C TRP A 132 -11.74 14.72 7.91
N GLY A 133 -11.74 13.63 8.68
CA GLY A 133 -12.10 12.30 8.19
C GLY A 133 -11.19 11.73 7.09
N VAL A 134 -10.03 12.34 6.86
CA VAL A 134 -9.09 11.95 5.79
C VAL A 134 -8.15 10.82 6.20
N GLY A 135 -7.81 10.73 7.49
CA GLY A 135 -7.05 9.62 8.06
C GLY A 135 -7.94 8.39 8.22
N SER A 136 -7.56 7.27 7.61
CA SER A 136 -8.33 6.02 7.69
C SER A 136 -7.42 4.80 7.74
N ALA A 137 -7.94 3.70 8.29
CA ALA A 137 -7.22 2.44 8.34
C ALA A 137 -6.86 1.92 6.91
N THR A 138 -7.69 2.20 5.92
CA THR A 138 -7.43 1.88 4.51
C THR A 138 -6.23 2.66 3.98
N LEU A 139 -6.17 3.98 4.26
CA LEU A 139 -5.06 4.82 3.85
C LEU A 139 -3.75 4.38 4.51
N LEU A 140 -3.80 4.04 5.80
CA LEU A 140 -2.65 3.50 6.52
C LEU A 140 -2.18 2.18 5.93
N LEU A 141 -3.10 1.24 5.64
CA LEU A 141 -2.76 -0.04 5.00
C LEU A 141 -2.09 0.18 3.64
N GLY A 142 -2.64 1.07 2.81
CA GLY A 142 -2.05 1.45 1.53
C GLY A 142 -0.65 2.05 1.70
N GLY A 143 -0.47 2.94 2.68
CA GLY A 143 0.83 3.51 3.04
C GLY A 143 1.85 2.45 3.43
N LEU A 144 1.47 1.50 4.30
CA LEU A 144 2.35 0.41 4.75
C LEU A 144 2.73 -0.54 3.60
N VAL A 145 1.79 -0.89 2.71
CA VAL A 145 2.08 -1.70 1.53
C VAL A 145 3.09 -0.99 0.62
N ASN A 146 2.90 0.31 0.37
CA ASN A 146 3.87 1.09 -0.40
C ASN A 146 5.23 1.17 0.33
N ALA A 147 5.25 1.26 1.65
CA ALA A 147 6.48 1.27 2.44
C ALA A 147 7.30 -0.02 2.23
N ILE A 148 6.63 -1.18 2.29
CA ILE A 148 7.26 -2.49 2.10
C ILE A 148 7.85 -2.59 0.70
N PHE A 149 7.13 -2.14 -0.33
CA PHE A 149 7.63 -2.15 -1.70
C PHE A 149 8.79 -1.18 -1.91
N SER A 150 8.70 0.04 -1.39
CA SER A 150 9.80 1.02 -1.46
C SER A 150 11.04 0.51 -0.75
N LEU A 151 10.89 -0.09 0.43
CA LEU A 151 12.00 -0.66 1.18
C LEU A 151 12.59 -1.87 0.45
N GLY A 152 11.75 -2.79 -0.02
CA GLY A 152 12.19 -3.95 -0.80
C GLY A 152 12.96 -3.55 -2.06
N LEU A 153 12.47 -2.54 -2.79
CA LEU A 153 13.14 -2.02 -3.98
C LEU A 153 14.48 -1.33 -3.64
N TYR A 154 14.53 -0.56 -2.56
CA TYR A 154 15.77 0.06 -2.08
C TYR A 154 16.80 -0.98 -1.63
N LEU A 155 16.37 -2.04 -0.93
CA LEU A 155 17.26 -3.11 -0.47
C LEU A 155 17.78 -3.95 -1.65
N ALA A 156 16.96 -4.16 -2.69
CA ALA A 156 17.37 -4.88 -3.90
C ALA A 156 18.33 -4.06 -4.79
N GLU A 157 18.22 -2.73 -4.83
CA GLU A 157 19.17 -1.85 -5.53
C GLU A 157 19.41 -0.54 -4.75
N PRO A 158 20.36 -0.53 -3.80
CA PRO A 158 20.65 0.64 -2.97
C PRO A 158 21.19 1.83 -3.75
N ARG A 159 21.66 1.62 -4.99
CA ARG A 159 22.23 2.68 -5.83
C ARG A 159 21.17 3.59 -6.45
N LEU A 160 19.87 3.24 -6.37
CA LEU A 160 18.78 4.04 -6.93
C LEU A 160 18.66 5.47 -6.35
N LEU A 161 19.25 5.73 -5.18
CA LEU A 161 19.26 7.06 -4.53
C LEU A 161 20.57 7.84 -4.72
N ARG A 162 21.54 7.30 -5.47
CA ARG A 162 22.80 7.98 -5.77
C ARG A 162 22.66 8.70 -7.11
N PHE A 163 22.36 9.99 -7.05
CA PHE A 163 22.36 10.90 -8.20
C PHE A 163 23.74 11.53 -8.38
#